data_AF-A0A0M0SXI3-F1
#
_entry.id   AF-A0A0M0SXI3-F1
#
_cell.length_a   1.000
_cell.length_b   1.000
_cell.length_c   1.000
_cell.angle_alpha   90.00
_cell.angle_beta   90.00
_cell.angle_gamma   90.00
#
_symmetry.space_group_name_H-M   'P 1'
#
loop_
_entity.id
_entity.type
_entity.pdbx_description
1 polymer ?
#
loop_
_entity_poly.entity_id
_entity_poly.type
_entity_poly.pdbx_seq_one_letter_code
_entity_poly.pdbx_strand_id
1 'polypeptide(L)'
;MIRKVLLVFLAMCSAVAQLFIVSKNAVGDHVTSLEEPVAFRISVIMTIVLFLPPLILSFFNHSLINIINVVYQSFIVLTFIGLMPIGFMIPNGMMTTLFSFIGTILSVFSIWTIYKYLSSRT
;
A
#
# COMPACT_ATOMS: atom_id res chain seq x y z
N MET A 1 8.50 17.78 -1.93
CA MET A 1 8.86 16.61 -2.77
C MET A 1 9.28 15.42 -1.92
N ILE A 2 10.35 15.54 -1.11
CA ILE A 2 10.88 14.40 -0.34
C ILE A 2 9.86 13.75 0.61
N ARG A 3 9.00 14.54 1.25
CA ARG A 3 7.91 14.03 2.12
C ARG A 3 6.89 13.19 1.35
N LYS A 4 6.56 13.54 0.10
CA LYS A 4 5.60 12.80 -0.74
C LYS A 4 6.18 11.42 -1.09
N VAL A 5 7.41 11.42 -1.60
CA VAL A 5 8.13 10.19 -1.97
C VAL A 5 8.32 9.28 -0.74
N LEU A 6 8.73 9.85 0.39
CA LEU A 6 8.92 9.10 1.64
C LEU A 6 7.63 8.41 2.09
N LEU A 7 6.48 9.10 2.05
CA LEU A 7 5.19 8.53 2.44
C LEU A 7 4.76 7.39 1.53
N VAL A 8 4.91 7.54 0.21
CA VAL A 8 4.61 6.45 -0.74
C VAL A 8 5.55 5.27 -0.55
N PHE A 9 6.83 5.53 -0.31
CA PHE A 9 7.82 4.49 -0.02
C PHE A 9 7.50 3.74 1.28
N LEU A 10 7.13 4.46 2.34
CA LEU A 10 6.68 3.87 3.61
C LEU A 10 5.42 3.01 3.41
N ALA A 11 4.46 3.48 2.61
CA ALA A 11 3.26 2.69 2.28
C ALA A 11 3.61 1.42 1.50
N MET A 12 4.57 1.48 0.57
CA MET A 12 5.09 0.30 -0.14
C MET A 12 5.73 -0.70 0.83
N CYS A 13 6.60 -0.23 1.74
CA CYS A 13 7.22 -1.08 2.75
C CYS A 13 6.16 -1.73 3.67
N SER A 14 5.11 -0.98 4.03
CA SER A 14 3.98 -1.51 4.80
C SER A 14 3.23 -2.59 4.04
N ALA A 15 2.96 -2.40 2.75
CA ALA A 15 2.29 -3.40 1.91
C ALA A 15 3.12 -4.69 1.79
N VAL A 16 4.44 -4.56 1.61
CA VAL A 16 5.36 -5.71 1.57
C VAL A 16 5.39 -6.42 2.93
N ALA A 17 5.52 -5.68 4.05
CA ALA A 17 5.47 -6.28 5.38
C ALA A 17 4.17 -7.04 5.63
N GLN A 18 3.06 -6.50 5.14
CA GLN A 18 1.75 -7.13 5.27
C GLN A 18 1.64 -8.42 4.46
N LEU A 19 2.24 -8.50 3.27
CA LEU A 19 2.36 -9.76 2.52
C LEU A 19 3.06 -10.84 3.34
N PHE A 20 4.17 -10.51 4.03
CA PHE A 20 4.88 -11.46 4.89
C PHE A 20 4.05 -11.95 6.08
N ILE A 21 3.24 -11.06 6.68
CA ILE A 21 2.38 -11.41 7.81
C ILE A 21 1.24 -12.32 7.36
N VAL A 22 0.60 -11.98 6.23
CA VAL A 22 -0.48 -12.78 5.65
C VAL A 22 0.03 -14.14 5.18
N SER A 23 1.20 -14.20 4.54
CA SER A 23 1.76 -15.46 4.06
C SER A 23 2.16 -16.41 5.18
N LYS A 24 2.49 -15.89 6.37
CA LYS A 24 2.78 -16.72 7.55
C LYS A 24 1.52 -17.32 8.16
N ASN A 25 0.40 -16.62 8.08
CA ASN A 25 -0.90 -17.05 8.62
C ASN A 25 -1.85 -17.48 7.50
N ALA A 26 -1.31 -17.95 6.38
CA ALA A 26 -2.06 -18.32 5.19
C ALA A 26 -2.98 -19.51 5.53
N VAL A 27 -4.29 -19.36 5.31
CA VAL A 27 -5.29 -20.42 5.50
C VAL A 27 -5.99 -20.70 4.17
N GLY A 28 -5.70 -21.85 3.57
CA GLY A 28 -6.30 -22.34 2.32
C GLY A 28 -5.26 -22.87 1.32
N ASP A 29 -5.69 -23.75 0.40
CA ASP A 29 -4.79 -24.41 -0.56
C ASP A 29 -4.31 -23.50 -1.71
N HIS A 30 -4.87 -22.29 -1.85
CA HIS A 30 -4.59 -21.35 -2.95
C HIS A 30 -4.17 -19.95 -2.48
N VAL A 31 -3.79 -19.81 -1.21
CA VAL A 31 -3.30 -18.54 -0.66
C VAL A 31 -1.78 -18.51 -0.75
N THR A 32 -1.21 -17.31 -0.92
CA THR A 32 0.23 -17.09 -1.00
C THR A 32 0.92 -17.51 0.30
N SER A 33 1.29 -18.79 0.38
CA SER A 33 2.01 -19.38 1.52
C SER A 33 3.52 -19.22 1.32
N LEU A 34 4.25 -19.16 2.42
CA LEU A 34 5.72 -19.25 2.41
C LEU A 34 6.22 -20.62 1.88
N GLU A 35 5.34 -21.62 1.86
CA GLU A 35 5.61 -22.97 1.35
C GLU A 35 5.61 -23.04 -0.18
N GLU A 36 4.98 -22.07 -0.85
CA GLU A 36 5.05 -21.88 -2.31
C GLU A 36 5.96 -20.69 -2.66
N PRO A 37 7.29 -20.89 -2.70
CA PRO A 37 8.26 -19.80 -2.80
C PRO A 37 8.13 -19.01 -4.11
N VAL A 38 7.55 -19.60 -5.15
CA VAL A 38 7.34 -18.94 -6.44
C VAL A 38 6.15 -17.97 -6.37
N ALA A 39 4.99 -18.42 -5.86
CA ALA A 39 3.79 -17.61 -5.73
C ALA A 39 4.04 -16.39 -4.82
N PHE A 40 4.69 -16.60 -3.67
CA PHE A 40 5.04 -15.52 -2.75
C PHE A 40 5.97 -14.47 -3.40
N ARG A 41 7.01 -14.91 -4.13
CA ARG A 41 7.93 -13.98 -4.84
C ARG A 41 7.20 -13.15 -5.89
N ILE A 42 6.30 -13.77 -6.66
CA ILE A 42 5.51 -13.05 -7.67
C ILE A 42 4.63 -11.99 -7.00
N SER A 43 3.98 -12.30 -5.88
CA SER A 43 3.16 -11.33 -5.14
C SER A 43 3.98 -10.14 -4.63
N VAL A 44 5.17 -10.38 -4.07
CA VAL A 44 6.05 -9.29 -3.62
C VAL A 44 6.48 -8.41 -4.80
N ILE A 45 6.91 -9.02 -5.92
CA ILE A 45 7.30 -8.27 -7.12
C ILE A 45 6.12 -7.45 -7.65
N MET A 46 4.94 -8.05 -7.75
CA MET A 46 3.73 -7.36 -8.21
C MET A 46 3.37 -6.17 -7.32
N THR A 47 3.45 -6.32 -5.99
CA THR A 47 3.22 -5.20 -5.08
C THR A 47 4.22 -4.07 -5.30
N ILE A 48 5.51 -4.38 -5.42
CA ILE A 48 6.54 -3.35 -5.67
C ILE A 48 6.28 -2.64 -7.02
N VAL A 49 5.97 -3.41 -8.07
CA VAL A 49 5.67 -2.87 -9.40
C VAL A 49 4.43 -1.98 -9.37
N LEU A 50 3.39 -2.35 -8.61
CA LEU A 50 2.16 -1.55 -8.48
C LEU A 50 2.39 -0.23 -7.72
N PHE A 51 3.36 -0.19 -6.81
CA PHE A 51 3.77 1.03 -6.10
C PHE A 51 4.77 1.89 -6.89
N LEU A 52 5.39 1.37 -7.96
CA LEU A 52 6.37 2.11 -8.74
C LEU A 52 5.78 3.35 -9.44
N PRO A 53 4.59 3.29 -10.10
CA PRO A 53 3.96 4.48 -10.67
C PRO A 53 3.73 5.61 -9.65
N PRO A 54 3.04 5.41 -8.51
CA PRO A 54 2.83 6.48 -7.54
C PRO A 54 4.15 6.96 -6.90
N LEU A 55 5.18 6.11 -6.80
CA LEU A 55 6.51 6.51 -6.35
C LEU A 55 7.17 7.48 -7.34
N ILE A 56 7.18 7.13 -8.64
CA ILE A 56 7.74 7.96 -9.70
C ILE A 56 6.95 9.27 -9.84
N LEU A 57 5.62 9.20 -9.87
CA LEU A 57 4.75 10.37 -9.98
C LEU A 57 4.94 11.34 -8.80
N SER A 58 5.29 10.83 -7.61
CA SER A 58 5.59 11.65 -6.43
C SER A 58 6.84 12.54 -6.56
N PHE A 59 7.74 12.26 -7.52
CA PHE A 59 8.87 13.13 -7.82
C PHE A 59 8.49 14.35 -8.64
N PHE A 60 7.35 14.35 -9.34
CA PHE A 60 6.95 15.48 -10.18
C PHE A 60 6.06 16.47 -9.43
N ASN A 61 6.27 17.77 -9.68
CA ASN A 61 5.52 18.86 -9.05
C ASN A 61 4.46 19.49 -9.98
N HIS A 62 3.96 18.76 -10.97
CA HIS A 62 2.92 19.28 -11.87
C HIS A 62 1.52 18.99 -11.31
N SER A 63 0.57 19.92 -11.44
CA SER A 63 -0.80 19.72 -10.90
C SER A 63 -1.50 18.50 -11.51
N LEU A 64 -1.43 18.29 -12.83
CA LEU A 64 -1.99 17.10 -13.48
C LEU A 64 -1.37 15.80 -12.95
N ILE A 65 -0.05 15.77 -12.74
CA ILE A 65 0.64 14.57 -12.24
C ILE A 65 0.26 14.28 -10.78
N ASN A 66 0.10 15.32 -9.96
CA ASN A 66 -0.38 15.16 -8.59
C ASN A 66 -1.81 14.60 -8.55
N ILE A 67 -2.71 15.02 -9.45
CA ILE A 67 -4.07 14.48 -9.54
C ILE A 67 -4.04 12.98 -9.88
N ILE A 68 -3.27 12.60 -10.90
CA ILE A 68 -3.11 11.18 -11.28
C ILE A 68 -2.55 10.36 -10.11
N ASN A 69 -1.57 10.91 -9.38
CA ASN A 69 -0.98 10.26 -8.22
C ASN A 69 -1.99 10.07 -7.07
N VAL A 70 -2.86 11.06 -6.83
CA VAL A 70 -3.96 10.95 -5.85
C VAL A 70 -4.92 9.83 -6.23
N VAL A 71 -5.31 9.72 -7.51
CA VAL A 71 -6.17 8.63 -8.00
C VAL A 71 -5.52 7.27 -7.75
N TYR A 72 -4.25 7.09 -8.11
CA TYR A 72 -3.51 5.84 -7.85
C TYR A 72 -3.44 5.49 -6.37
N GLN A 73 -3.11 6.47 -5.51
CA GLN A 73 -3.04 6.25 -4.07
C GLN A 73 -4.40 5.95 -3.46
N SER A 74 -5.49 6.45 -4.05
CA SER A 74 -6.85 6.16 -3.59
C SER A 74 -7.19 4.68 -3.78
N PHE A 75 -6.77 4.07 -4.90
CA PHE A 75 -6.88 2.63 -5.08
C PHE A 75 -6.08 1.86 -4.02
N ILE A 76 -4.87 2.29 -3.69
CA ILE A 76 -4.04 1.67 -2.65
C ILE A 76 -4.72 1.75 -1.27
N VAL A 77 -5.29 2.90 -0.93
CA VAL A 77 -6.07 3.08 0.32
C VAL A 77 -7.25 2.11 0.35
N LEU A 78 -8.00 1.98 -0.74
CA LEU A 78 -9.11 1.03 -0.85
C LEU A 78 -8.65 -0.40 -0.61
N THR A 79 -7.48 -0.80 -1.13
CA THR A 79 -6.92 -2.13 -0.88
C THR A 79 -6.61 -2.34 0.60
N PHE A 80 -5.99 -1.37 1.28
CA PHE A 80 -5.72 -1.48 2.73
C PHE A 80 -7.00 -1.53 3.57
N ILE A 81 -8.02 -0.75 3.20
CA ILE A 81 -9.34 -0.80 3.84
C ILE A 81 -9.97 -2.18 3.62
N GLY A 82 -9.88 -2.74 2.41
CA GLY A 82 -10.37 -4.08 2.10
C GLY A 82 -9.64 -5.19 2.85
N LEU A 83 -8.36 -5.00 3.19
CA LEU A 83 -7.58 -5.95 3.98
C LEU A 83 -7.97 -5.96 5.46
N MET A 84 -8.57 -4.89 5.99
CA MET A 84 -9.06 -4.86 7.38
C MET A 84 -10.10 -5.95 7.70
N PRO A 85 -11.24 -6.06 6.98
CA PRO A 85 -12.23 -7.10 7.26
C PRO A 85 -11.66 -8.50 6.99
N ILE A 86 -10.80 -8.65 5.98
CA ILE A 86 -10.12 -9.92 5.69
C ILE A 86 -9.24 -10.35 6.87
N GLY A 87 -8.58 -9.41 7.55
CA GLY A 87 -7.81 -9.68 8.76
C GLY A 87 -8.65 -10.29 9.89
N PHE A 88 -9.95 -10.00 9.99
CA PHE A 88 -10.83 -10.63 10.98
C PHE A 88 -11.29 -12.05 10.58
N MET A 89 -11.19 -12.41 9.29
CA MET A 89 -11.59 -13.71 8.78
C MET A 89 -10.48 -14.77 8.86
N ILE A 90 -9.24 -14.36 9.17
CA ILE A 90 -8.06 -15.25 9.24
C ILE A 90 -7.75 -15.62 10.71
N PRO A 91 -7.45 -16.89 11.03
CA PRO A 91 -6.91 -17.28 12.34
C PRO A 91 -5.64 -16.49 12.69
N ASN A 92 -5.56 -15.89 13.89
CA ASN A 92 -4.49 -14.96 14.27
C ASN A 92 -4.34 -13.71 13.38
N GLY A 93 -5.40 -13.29 12.69
CA GLY A 93 -5.37 -12.13 11.78
C GLY A 93 -5.36 -10.75 12.45
N MET A 94 -5.32 -10.66 13.78
CA MET A 94 -5.21 -9.38 14.51
C MET A 94 -3.99 -8.55 14.08
N MET A 95 -2.86 -9.21 13.78
CA MET A 95 -1.67 -8.56 13.24
C MET A 95 -1.90 -8.00 11.83
N THR A 96 -2.63 -8.74 10.99
CA THR A 96 -3.01 -8.29 9.64
C THR A 96 -3.90 -7.05 9.70
N THR A 97 -4.86 -7.01 10.62
CA THR A 97 -5.74 -5.85 10.81
C THR A 97 -4.97 -4.63 11.31
N LEU A 98 -4.06 -4.80 12.28
CA LEU A 98 -3.21 -3.71 12.81
C LEU A 98 -2.32 -3.11 11.71
N PHE A 99 -1.65 -3.94 10.92
CA PHE A 99 -0.82 -3.46 9.81
C PHE A 99 -1.66 -2.82 8.69
N SER A 100 -2.85 -3.35 8.42
CA SER A 100 -3.80 -2.73 7.48
C SER A 100 -4.22 -1.33 7.93
N PHE A 101 -4.41 -1.15 9.25
CA PHE A 101 -4.74 0.15 9.84
C PHE A 101 -3.60 1.15 9.71
N ILE A 102 -2.38 0.73 10.02
CA ILE A 102 -1.18 1.57 9.84
C ILE A 102 -0.99 1.92 8.36
N GLY A 103 -1.12 0.95 7.45
CA GLY A 103 -1.02 1.15 6.01
C GLY A 103 -2.07 2.10 5.45
N THR A 104 -3.31 2.03 5.98
CA THR A 104 -4.39 2.96 5.65
C THR A 104 -4.04 4.38 6.09
N ILE A 105 -3.60 4.57 7.35
CA ILE A 105 -3.21 5.89 7.85
C ILE A 105 -2.09 6.50 7.01
N LEU A 106 -1.02 5.73 6.74
CA LEU A 106 0.11 6.20 5.92
C LEU A 106 -0.33 6.61 4.52
N SER A 107 -1.19 5.81 3.90
CA SER A 107 -1.70 6.06 2.54
C SER A 107 -2.62 7.28 2.50
N VAL A 108 -3.50 7.47 3.48
CA VAL A 108 -4.33 8.67 3.62
C VAL A 108 -3.47 9.92 3.85
N PHE A 109 -2.43 9.82 4.68
CA PHE A 109 -1.51 10.94 4.93
C PHE A 109 -0.72 11.33 3.67
N SER A 110 -0.40 10.34 2.83
CA SER A 110 0.22 10.56 1.52
C SER A 110 -0.70 11.37 0.59
N ILE A 111 -1.97 11.00 0.49
CA ILE A 111 -2.98 11.76 -0.28
C ILE A 111 -3.13 13.17 0.26
N TRP A 112 -3.28 13.33 1.58
CA TRP A 112 -3.41 14.63 2.23
C TRP A 112 -2.22 15.54 1.92
N THR A 113 -1.01 14.99 1.97
CA THR A 113 0.22 15.73 1.66
C THR A 113 0.25 16.21 0.22
N ILE A 114 -0.22 15.39 -0.74
CA ILE A 114 -0.29 15.77 -2.15
C ILE A 114 -1.38 16.83 -2.37
N TYR A 115 -2.55 16.65 -1.75
CA TYR A 115 -3.67 17.59 -1.85
C TYR A 115 -3.33 18.98 -1.28
N LYS A 116 -2.71 19.04 -0.09
CA LYS A 116 -2.23 20.29 0.51
C LYS A 116 -1.24 21.03 -0.41
N TYR A 117 -0.38 20.28 -1.12
CA TYR A 117 0.54 20.85 -2.10
C TYR A 117 -0.18 21.41 -3.34
N LEU A 118 -1.31 20.83 -3.75
CA LEU A 118 -2.13 21.31 -4.85
C LEU A 118 -2.83 22.62 -4.47
N SER A 119 -3.45 22.66 -3.29
CA SER A 119 -4.17 23.84 -2.77
C SER A 119 -3.27 25.04 -2.46
N SER A 120 -1.96 24.83 -2.24
CA SER A 120 -1.00 25.91 -2.01
C SER A 120 -0.54 26.61 -3.30
N ARG A 121 -0.89 26.08 -4.49
CA ARG A 121 -0.48 26.62 -5.79
C ARG A 121 -1.61 27.28 -6.59
N THR A 122 -2.86 27.11 -6.15
CA THR A 122 -4.05 27.84 -6.61
C THR A 122 -4.24 29.07 -5.76
#